data_AF-A0A537K402-F1
#
_entry.id   AF-A0A537K402-F1
#
_cell.length_a   1.000
_cell.length_b   1.000
_cell.length_c   1.000
_cell.angle_alpha   90.00
_cell.angle_beta   90.00
_cell.angle_gamma   90.00
#
_symmetry.space_group_name_H-M   'P 1'
#
loop_
_entity.id
_entity.type
_entity.pdbx_description
1 polymer ?
#
loop_
_entity_poly.entity_id
_entity_poly.type
_entity_poly.pdbx_seq_one_letter_code
_entity_poly.pdbx_strand_id
1 'polypeptide(L)' 'MTTGSSTLEKIRRIAERRQALWSKAPGLTAAEKAEIGRLTSELESLWEQHRVALAEGRWAAGRHAGSAASARKSTAA' A
#
# COMPACT_ATOMS: atom_id res chain seq x y z
N MET A 1 15.35 0.50 17.17
CA MET A 1 15.69 1.19 15.92
C MET A 1 14.40 1.50 15.18
N THR A 2 14.14 2.80 15.05
CA THR A 2 13.11 3.49 14.25
C THR A 2 11.92 2.69 13.74
N THR A 3 10.77 2.91 14.38
CA THR A 3 9.41 2.58 13.93
C THR A 3 9.19 3.07 12.50
N GLY A 4 9.49 2.20 11.53
CA GLY A 4 9.15 2.44 10.13
C GLY A 4 7.64 2.42 10.00
N SER A 5 7.04 3.59 9.73
CA SER A 5 5.60 3.71 9.50
C SER A 5 5.16 2.78 8.37
N SER A 6 4.22 1.88 8.66
CA SER A 6 3.70 0.91 7.69
C SER A 6 3.10 1.61 6.46
N THR A 7 3.09 0.97 5.29
CA THR A 7 2.52 1.55 4.05
C THR A 7 1.09 2.06 4.27
N LEU A 8 0.27 1.34 5.05
CA LEU A 8 -1.09 1.75 5.39
C LEU A 8 -1.15 2.99 6.27
N GLU A 9 -0.22 3.14 7.21
CA GLU A 9 -0.15 4.32 8.07
C GLU A 9 0.28 5.56 7.26
N LYS A 10 1.19 5.41 6.29
CA LYS A 10 1.54 6.48 5.35
C LYS A 10 0.34 6.90 4.50
N ILE A 11 -0.39 5.94 3.93
CA ILE A 11 -1.61 6.19 3.16
C ILE A 11 -2.63 6.97 4.00
N ARG A 12 -2.85 6.55 5.25
CA ARG A 12 -3.77 7.23 6.17
C ARG A 12 -3.36 8.69 6.38
N ARG A 13 -2.10 8.95 6.74
CA ARG A 13 -1.60 10.32 6.99
C ARG A 13 -1.74 11.22 5.77
N ILE A 14 -1.46 10.70 4.58
CA ILE A 14 -1.59 11.46 3.32
C ILE A 14 -3.05 11.76 3.02
N ALA A 15 -3.95 10.79 3.21
CA ALA A 15 -5.39 10.98 3.02
C ALA A 15 -5.95 12.04 3.98
N GLU A 16 -5.59 11.98 5.26
CA GLU A 16 -5.99 12.97 6.27
C GLU A 16 -5.47 14.37 5.91
N ARG A 17 -4.19 14.48 5.49
CA ARG A 17 -3.60 15.75 5.06
C ARG A 17 -4.30 16.33 3.83
N ARG A 18 -4.59 15.50 2.83
CA ARG A 18 -5.33 15.90 1.62
C ARG A 18 -6.74 16.36 1.97
N GLN A 19 -7.44 15.68 2.88
CA GLN A 19 -8.78 16.06 3.32
C GLN A 19 -8.77 17.41 4.06
N ALA A 20 -7.77 17.65 4.91
CA ALA A 20 -7.60 18.93 5.61
C ALA A 20 -7.30 20.11 4.66
N LEU A 21 -6.73 19.84 3.48
CA LEU A 21 -6.62 20.86 2.44
C LEU A 21 -7.97 21.10 1.76
N TRP A 22 -8.69 20.03 1.40
CA TRP A 22 -10.02 20.15 0.78
C TRP A 22 -11.05 20.86 1.65
N SER A 23 -10.96 20.78 2.98
CA SER A 23 -11.85 21.52 3.88
C SER A 23 -11.70 23.04 3.79
N LYS A 24 -10.65 23.55 3.14
CA LYS A 24 -10.43 24.99 2.90
C LYS A 24 -11.05 25.47 1.58
N ALA A 25 -11.57 24.59 0.74
CA ALA A 25 -12.17 24.96 -0.54
C ALA A 25 -13.43 25.83 -0.33
N PRO A 26 -13.67 26.86 -1.16
CA PRO A 26 -12.92 27.22 -2.38
C PRO A 26 -11.65 28.06 -2.16
N GLY A 27 -11.34 28.47 -0.93
CA GLY A 27 -10.22 29.37 -0.56
C GLY A 27 -8.81 28.75 -0.61
N LEU A 28 -8.61 27.76 -1.47
CA LEU A 28 -7.32 27.08 -1.66
C LEU A 28 -6.33 27.97 -2.42
N THR A 29 -5.14 28.16 -1.84
CA THR A 29 -4.01 28.81 -2.53
C THR A 29 -3.48 27.93 -3.67
N ALA A 30 -2.75 28.54 -4.62
CA ALA A 30 -2.10 27.79 -5.70
C ALA A 30 -1.14 26.69 -5.17
N ALA A 31 -0.41 26.99 -4.09
CA ALA A 31 0.47 26.04 -3.42
C ALA A 31 -0.31 24.86 -2.80
N GLU A 32 -1.45 25.12 -2.16
CA GLU A 32 -2.27 24.05 -1.59
C GLU A 32 -2.92 23.17 -2.67
N LYS A 33 -3.30 23.75 -3.82
CA LYS A 33 -3.77 22.97 -4.97
C LYS A 33 -2.68 22.07 -5.55
N ALA A 34 -1.45 22.60 -5.66
CA ALA A 34 -0.30 21.81 -6.08
C ALA A 34 0.01 20.67 -5.08
N GLU A 35 -0.07 20.96 -3.78
CA GLU A 35 0.12 19.94 -2.73
C GLU A 35 -0.98 18.87 -2.77
N ILE A 36 -2.25 19.23 -3.01
CA ILE A 36 -3.32 18.24 -3.24
C ILE A 36 -2.96 17.32 -4.41
N GLY A 37 -2.44 17.87 -5.51
CA GLY A 37 -1.96 17.09 -6.66
C GLY A 37 -0.84 16.13 -6.27
N ARG A 38 0.19 16.62 -5.58
CA ARG A 38 1.33 15.82 -5.09
C ARG A 38 0.87 14.68 -4.19
N LEU A 39 0.03 14.97 -3.20
CA LEU A 39 -0.51 13.99 -2.26
C LEU A 39 -1.38 12.94 -2.96
N THR A 40 -2.08 13.31 -4.04
CA THR A 40 -2.90 12.37 -4.82
C THR A 40 -2.02 11.37 -5.57
N SER A 41 -0.98 11.83 -6.27
CA SER A 41 -0.03 10.93 -6.94
C SER A 41 0.73 10.04 -5.96
N GLU A 42 1.07 10.56 -4.77
CA GLU A 42 1.72 9.78 -3.72
C GLU A 42 0.81 8.66 -3.19
N LEU A 43 -0.49 8.92 -3.02
CA LEU A 43 -1.48 7.90 -2.64
C LEU A 43 -1.59 6.79 -3.69
N GLU A 44 -1.64 7.15 -4.97
CA GLU A 44 -1.72 6.17 -6.08
C GLU A 44 -0.50 5.25 -6.09
N SER A 45 0.70 5.81 -5.92
CA SER A 45 1.94 5.02 -5.86
C SER A 45 1.96 4.09 -4.65
N LEU A 46 1.57 4.58 -3.46
CA LEU A 46 1.53 3.75 -2.25
C LEU A 46 0.45 2.67 -2.34
N TRP A 47 -0.68 2.94 -2.98
CA TRP A 47 -1.69 1.92 -3.21
C TRP A 47 -1.20 0.82 -4.14
N GLU A 48 -0.51 1.19 -5.21
CA GLU A 48 0.06 0.22 -6.14
C GLU A 48 1.13 -0.64 -5.45
N GLN A 49 2.02 -0.02 -4.67
CA GLN A 49 3.02 -0.76 -3.87
C GLN A 49 2.35 -1.74 -2.89
N HIS A 50 1.27 -1.31 -2.22
CA HIS A 50 0.52 -2.18 -1.32
C HIS A 50 -0.15 -3.34 -2.06
N ARG A 51 -0.73 -3.08 -3.24
CA ARG A 51 -1.36 -4.09 -4.10
C ARG A 51 -0.34 -5.13 -4.58
N VAL A 52 0.84 -4.69 -5.00
CA VAL A 52 1.95 -5.57 -5.41
C VAL A 52 2.41 -6.43 -4.23
N ALA A 53 2.65 -5.82 -3.06
CA ALA A 53 3.06 -6.56 -1.87
C ALA A 53 2.04 -7.64 -1.45
N LEU A 54 0.74 -7.36 -1.55
CA LEU A 54 -0.32 -8.35 -1.31
C LEU A 54 -0.29 -9.48 -2.34
N ALA A 55 -0.08 -9.17 -3.62
CA ALA A 55 0.04 -10.16 -4.67
C ALA A 55 1.26 -11.06 -4.44
N GLU A 56 2.43 -10.49 -4.16
CA GLU A 56 3.66 -11.22 -3.87
C GLU A 56 3.54 -12.10 -2.62
N GLY A 57 2.91 -11.59 -1.56
CA GLY A 57 2.60 -12.38 -0.36
C GLY A 57 1.68 -13.57 -0.65
N ARG A 58 0.69 -13.39 -1.55
CA ARG A 58 -0.20 -14.46 -2.01
C ARG A 58 0.54 -15.50 -2.86
N TRP A 59 1.49 -15.08 -3.70
CA TRP A 59 2.36 -15.99 -4.44
C TRP A 59 3.32 -16.77 -3.53
N ALA A 60 3.84 -16.15 -2.47
CA ALA A 60 4.66 -16.83 -1.47
C ALA A 60 3.87 -17.92 -0.73
N ALA A 61 2.64 -17.64 -0.31
CA ALA A 61 1.77 -18.64 0.33
C ALA A 61 1.39 -19.80 -0.61
N GLY A 62 1.19 -19.54 -1.91
CA GLY A 62 0.90 -20.56 -2.91
C GLY A 62 2.06 -21.54 -3.17
N ARG A 63 3.31 -21.07 -3.12
CA ARG A 63 4.50 -21.94 -3.29
C ARG A 63 4.74 -22.88 -2.12
N HIS A 64 4.36 -22.50 -0.89
CA HIS A 64 4.43 -23.39 0.27
C HIS A 64 3.37 -24.50 0.24
N ALA A 65 2.16 -24.21 -0.27
CA ALA A 65 1.11 -25.22 -0.44
C ALA A 65 1.49 -26.28 -1.50
N GLY A 66 2.14 -25.88 -2.60
CA GLY A 66 2.63 -26.80 -3.64
C GLY A 66 3.79 -27.70 -3.18
N SER A 67 4.70 -27.19 -2.34
CA SER A 67 5.81 -27.98 -1.79
C SER A 67 5.32 -29.04 -0.78
N ALA A 68 4.35 -28.71 0.08
CA ALA A 68 3.75 -29.65 1.02
C ALA A 68 2.84 -30.71 0.36
N ALA A 69 2.32 -30.43 -0.84
CA ALA A 69 1.57 -31.41 -1.64
C ALA A 69 2.52 -32.39 -2.37
N SER A 70 3.63 -31.90 -2.94
CA SER A 70 4.63 -32.77 -3.57
C SER A 70 5.33 -33.71 -2.58
N ALA A 71 5.59 -33.26 -1.34
CA ALA A 71 6.22 -34.11 -0.32
C ALA A 71 5.33 -35.29 0.14
N ARG A 72 4.00 -35.15 0.07
CA ARG A 72 3.04 -36.18 0.49
C ARG A 72 2.79 -37.26 -0.58
N LYS A 73 3.23 -37.06 -1.83
CA LYS A 73 3.12 -38.08 -2.89
C LYS A 73 4.38 -38.94 -3.03
N SER A 74 5.52 -38.53 -2.47
CA SER A 74 6.79 -39.28 -2.53
C SER A 74 7.07 -40.15 -1.30
N THR A 75 6.20 -40.18 -0.30
CA THR A 75 6.32 -41.04 0.90
C THR A 75 5.34 -42.22 0.89
N ALA A 76 4.66 -42.45 -0.24
CA ALA A 76 3.69 -43.54 -0.43
C ALA A 76 4.09 -44.51 -1.57
N ALA A 77 5.40 -44.78 -1.74
CA ALA A 77 5.92 -45.81 -2.61
C ALA A 77 7.01 -46.61 -1.89
#